data_AF-A0A496XF29-F1
#
_entry.id   AF-A0A496XF29-F1
#
_cell.length_a   1.000
_cell.length_b   1.000
_cell.length_c   1.000
_cell.angle_alpha   90.00
_cell.angle_beta   90.00
_cell.angle_gamma   90.00
#
_symmetry.space_group_name_H-M   'P 1'
#
loop_
_entity.id
_entity.type
_entity.pdbx_description
1 polymer ?
#
loop_
_entity_poly.entity_id
_entity_poly.type
_entity_poly.pdbx_seq_one_letter_code
_entity_poly.pdbx_strand_id
1 'polypeptide(L)' 'MNSSPIWLESDNINFPLTNLALTEPDGLLAIGGDLSPQRIVNAYLNGIFPWYSDG' A
#
# COMPACT_ATOMS: atom_id res chain seq x y z
N MET A 1 -16.58 -6.33 -10.55
CA MET A 1 -15.54 -7.29 -10.13
C MET A 1 -15.09 -6.84 -8.75
N ASN A 2 -15.09 -7.72 -7.75
CA ASN A 2 -14.63 -7.33 -6.41
C ASN A 2 -13.11 -7.26 -6.46
N SER A 3 -12.57 -6.04 -6.45
CA SER A 3 -11.14 -5.80 -6.31
C SER A 3 -10.77 -5.97 -4.84
N SER A 4 -9.71 -6.72 -4.56
CA SER A 4 -9.12 -6.87 -3.23
C SER A 4 -7.82 -6.08 -3.16
N PRO A 5 -7.42 -5.57 -1.98
CA PRO A 5 -6.13 -4.91 -1.84
C PRO A 5 -4.98 -5.92 -2.02
N ILE A 6 -3.84 -5.43 -2.47
CA ILE A 6 -2.66 -6.25 -2.73
C ILE A 6 -1.90 -6.47 -1.42
N TRP A 7 -1.49 -7.71 -1.15
CA TRP A 7 -0.64 -8.02 -0.01
C TRP A 7 0.82 -7.71 -0.33
N LEU A 8 1.48 -6.93 0.53
CA LEU A 8 2.90 -6.61 0.40
C LEU A 8 3.74 -7.66 1.12
N GLU A 9 4.75 -8.16 0.43
CA GLU A 9 5.76 -9.06 0.99
C GLU A 9 6.81 -8.27 1.78
N SER A 10 7.40 -8.92 2.79
CA SER A 10 8.35 -8.30 3.72
C SER A 10 9.68 -7.95 3.04
N ASP A 11 10.11 -8.75 2.06
CA ASP A 11 11.39 -8.66 1.36
C ASP A 11 11.36 -7.83 0.07
N ASN A 12 10.19 -7.30 -0.31
CA ASN A 12 10.00 -6.47 -1.49
C ASN A 12 9.36 -5.13 -1.15
N ILE A 13 10.03 -4.04 -1.50
CA ILE A 13 9.58 -2.67 -1.19
C ILE A 13 8.70 -2.05 -2.29
N ASN A 14 8.52 -2.72 -3.43
CA ASN A 14 7.75 -2.19 -4.55
C ASN A 14 6.25 -2.09 -4.22
N PHE A 15 5.63 -1.03 -4.74
CA PHE A 15 4.20 -0.83 -4.62
C PHE A 15 3.50 -1.10 -5.95
N PRO A 16 2.24 -1.56 -5.93
CA PRO A 16 1.41 -1.65 -7.13
C PRO A 16 1.09 -0.25 -7.69
N LEU A 17 0.64 -0.22 -8.94
CA LEU A 17 0.19 1.02 -9.58
C LEU A 17 -1.03 1.59 -8.85
N THR A 18 -1.03 2.90 -8.61
CA THR A 18 -2.08 3.59 -7.83
C THR A 18 -3.47 3.51 -8.47
N ASN A 19 -3.57 3.30 -9.79
CA ASN A 19 -4.86 3.10 -10.48
C ASN A 19 -5.54 1.76 -10.14
N LEU A 20 -4.87 0.87 -9.40
CA LEU A 20 -5.44 -0.38 -8.89
C LEU A 20 -6.07 -0.22 -7.50
N ALA A 21 -6.02 0.98 -6.91
CA ALA A 21 -6.66 1.26 -5.62
C ALA A 21 -8.17 1.02 -5.69
N LEU A 22 -8.74 0.58 -4.57
CA LEU A 22 -10.17 0.39 -4.43
C LEU A 22 -10.90 1.73 -4.47
N THR A 23 -12.12 1.72 -5.01
CA THR A 23 -13.04 2.84 -4.91
C THR A 23 -13.70 2.92 -3.54
N GLU A 24 -13.89 1.77 -2.88
CA GLU A 24 -14.45 1.69 -1.53
C GLU A 24 -13.76 0.55 -0.76
N PRO A 25 -13.03 0.85 0.33
CA PRO A 25 -12.69 2.20 0.80
C PRO A 25 -11.76 2.92 -0.20
N ASP A 26 -12.01 4.22 -0.42
CA ASP A 26 -11.29 5.02 -1.42
C ASP A 26 -9.78 5.06 -1.14
N GLY A 27 -9.00 4.78 -2.18
CA GLY A 27 -7.53 4.83 -2.12
C GLY A 27 -6.88 3.62 -1.45
N LEU A 28 -7.63 2.64 -0.92
CA LEU A 28 -7.03 1.44 -0.34
C LEU A 28 -6.36 0.62 -1.45
N LEU A 29 -5.04 0.53 -1.40
CA LEU A 29 -4.23 -0.07 -2.45
C LEU A 29 -3.59 -1.39 -2.03
N ALA A 30 -3.01 -1.42 -0.83
CA ALA A 30 -2.23 -2.55 -0.35
C ALA A 30 -2.27 -2.69 1.18
N ILE A 31 -2.02 -3.91 1.67
CA ILE A 31 -1.98 -4.27 3.10
C ILE A 31 -0.73 -5.12 3.36
N GLY A 32 -0.15 -5.01 4.56
CA GLY A 32 1.01 -5.82 4.97
C GLY A 32 2.34 -5.09 4.79
N GLY A 33 3.42 -5.86 4.66
CA GLY A 33 4.78 -5.32 4.68
C GLY A 33 5.19 -4.82 6.07
N ASP A 34 6.05 -3.80 6.08
CA ASP A 34 6.60 -3.19 7.30
C ASP A 34 6.62 -1.66 7.22
N LEU A 35 7.13 -1.00 8.27
CA LEU A 35 7.35 0.46 8.29
C LEU A 35 8.84 0.80 8.23
N SER A 36 9.62 0.00 7.49
CA SER A 36 11.04 0.28 7.29
C SER A 36 11.24 1.62 6.55
N PRO A 37 12.30 2.40 6.87
CA PRO A 37 12.53 3.70 6.22
C PRO A 37 12.59 3.63 4.69
N GLN A 38 13.18 2.57 4.14
CA GLN A 38 13.29 2.37 2.69
C GLN A 38 11.92 2.20 2.03
N ARG A 39 11.03 1.41 2.65
CA ARG A 39 9.67 1.22 2.15
C ARG A 39 8.85 2.50 2.26
N ILE A 40 8.95 3.24 3.36
CA ILE A 40 8.24 4.51 3.52
C ILE A 40 8.68 5.51 2.46
N VAL A 41 9.99 5.69 2.25
CA VAL A 41 10.50 6.58 1.19
C VAL A 41 9.99 6.15 -0.18
N ASN A 42 10.00 4.84 -0.48
CA ASN A 42 9.48 4.33 -1.74
C ASN A 42 7.97 4.57 -1.89
N ALA A 43 7.18 4.45 -0.83
CA ALA A 43 5.75 4.75 -0.83
C ALA A 43 5.50 6.20 -1.25
N TYR A 44 6.16 7.16 -0.58
CA TYR A 44 6.00 8.58 -0.86
C TYR A 44 6.43 8.96 -2.29
N LEU A 45 7.50 8.35 -2.81
CA LEU A 45 7.92 8.55 -4.21
C LEU A 45 6.86 8.10 -5.22
N ASN A 46 6.01 7.16 -4.85
CA ASN A 46 4.91 6.65 -5.68
C ASN A 46 3.54 7.29 -5.34
N GLY A 47 3.51 8.34 -4.51
CA GLY A 47 2.26 8.97 -4.09
C GLY A 47 1.39 8.11 -3.18
N ILE A 48 2.00 7.17 -2.46
CA ILE A 48 1.35 6.24 -1.53
C ILE A 48 1.78 6.61 -0.11
N PHE A 49 0.84 6.57 0.84
CA PHE A 49 1.11 6.82 2.24
C PHE A 49 0.48 5.71 3.10
N PRO A 50 1.22 5.14 4.08
CA PRO A 50 0.63 4.18 5.00
C PRO A 50 -0.35 4.90 5.92
N TRP A 51 -1.58 4.41 5.97
CA TRP A 51 -2.61 4.90 6.88
C TRP A 51 -3.26 3.72 7.58
N TYR A 52 -3.07 3.64 8.90
CA TYR A 52 -3.62 2.59 9.75
C TYR A 52 -3.98 3.18 11.12
N SER A 53 -4.92 2.54 11.80
CA SER A 53 -5.22 2.78 13.21
C SER A 53 -4.73 1.60 14.03
N ASP A 54 -4.32 1.84 15.28
CA ASP A 54 -4.18 0.76 16.25
C ASP A 54 -5.55 0.08 16.42
N GLY A 55 -5.54 -1.25 16.38
CA GLY A 55 -6.74 -2.08 16.55
C GLY A 55 -7.19 -2.16 18.00
#